data_AF-A0A4R2SI53-F1
#
_entry.id   AF-A0A4R2SI53-F1
#
_cell.length_a   1.000
_cell.length_b   1.000
_cell.length_c   1.000
_cell.angle_alpha   90.00
_cell.angle_beta   90.00
_cell.angle_gamma   90.00
#
_symmetry.space_group_name_H-M   'P 1'
#
loop_
_entity.id
_entity.type
_entity.pdbx_description
1 polymer ?
#
loop_
_entity_poly.entity_id
_entity_poly.type
_entity_poly.pdbx_seq_one_letter_code
_entity_poly.pdbx_strand_id
1 'polypeptide(L)'
;MCGMTPSSLPALAIGVVRIVATAAVCALLAFAGTAADDPWRPYRIEIGRQCPAKHLEWLSPADLRDVLETYEASAAPRTHAAMSVAEAGRCATTMAGATCGNLAEIDAVRSARELPAFAKSVCAAFFKCHGQSDCIAAEPPRTARKH
;
A
#
# COMPACT_ATOMS: atom_id res chain seq x y z
N MET A 1 -23.25 0.76 -82.43
CA MET A 1 -23.91 2.08 -82.48
C MET A 1 -22.97 3.10 -81.85
N CYS A 2 -22.73 4.19 -82.58
CA CYS A 2 -21.92 5.34 -82.21
C CYS A 2 -22.46 6.03 -80.95
N GLY A 3 -21.59 6.67 -80.16
CA GLY A 3 -22.04 7.65 -79.18
C GLY A 3 -21.06 7.98 -78.06
N MET A 4 -19.83 8.39 -78.37
CA MET A 4 -19.00 9.17 -77.45
C MET A 4 -18.36 10.33 -78.19
N THR A 5 -18.76 11.54 -77.85
CA THR A 5 -18.04 12.81 -78.04
C THR A 5 -18.50 13.78 -76.91
N PRO A 6 -17.78 14.88 -76.64
CA PRO A 6 -16.56 14.87 -75.85
C PRO A 6 -16.50 16.10 -74.90
N SER A 7 -15.27 16.42 -74.49
CA SER A 7 -14.74 17.78 -74.27
C SER A 7 -14.55 18.19 -72.80
N SER A 8 -13.28 18.24 -72.39
CA SER A 8 -12.51 19.49 -72.19
C SER A 8 -11.42 19.28 -71.13
N LEU A 9 -10.15 19.46 -71.51
CA LEU A 9 -8.97 19.64 -70.64
C LEU A 9 -8.76 21.16 -70.36
N PRO A 10 -7.83 21.68 -69.52
CA PRO A 10 -6.69 21.03 -68.85
C PRO A 10 -6.37 21.48 -67.39
N ALA A 11 -5.39 20.78 -66.79
CA ALA A 11 -4.31 21.25 -65.91
C ALA A 11 -4.57 22.24 -64.76
N LEU A 12 -4.32 21.77 -63.52
CA LEU A 12 -3.32 22.28 -62.58
C LEU A 12 -3.70 21.90 -61.14
N ALA A 13 -2.96 20.95 -60.56
CA ALA A 13 -2.51 20.99 -59.18
C ALA A 13 -1.75 19.69 -58.91
N ILE A 14 -0.46 19.72 -59.23
CA ILE A 14 0.53 18.77 -58.73
C ILE A 14 0.63 19.06 -57.22
N GLY A 15 -0.28 18.45 -56.46
CA GLY A 15 -0.31 18.50 -55.01
C GLY A 15 0.76 17.55 -54.47
N VAL A 16 1.90 18.13 -54.14
CA VAL A 16 3.01 17.51 -53.43
C VAL A 16 2.49 16.93 -52.11
N VAL A 17 2.16 15.64 -52.08
CA VAL A 17 1.96 14.89 -50.83
C VAL A 17 2.78 13.61 -50.90
N ARG A 18 4.10 13.79 -50.92
CA ARG A 18 4.98 12.86 -50.20
C ARG A 18 5.33 13.56 -48.91
N ILE A 19 5.09 12.91 -47.77
CA ILE A 19 6.01 12.83 -46.61
C ILE A 19 5.26 12.18 -45.44
N VAL A 20 5.72 10.95 -45.14
CA VAL A 20 5.87 10.33 -43.81
C VAL A 20 4.61 9.75 -43.14
N ALA A 21 4.34 8.49 -43.52
CA ALA A 21 3.92 7.48 -42.56
C ALA A 21 5.15 7.01 -41.77
N THR A 22 5.26 7.34 -40.48
CA THR A 22 5.96 6.56 -39.44
C THR A 22 5.87 7.28 -38.09
N ALA A 23 5.73 6.49 -37.02
CA ALA A 23 5.77 6.87 -35.59
C ALA A 23 4.44 7.30 -34.93
N ALA A 24 3.46 6.39 -34.87
CA ALA A 24 2.35 6.49 -33.91
C ALA A 24 2.09 5.15 -33.18
N VAL A 25 3.15 4.41 -32.81
CA VAL A 25 3.01 3.09 -32.14
C VAL A 25 3.72 3.02 -30.78
N CYS A 26 4.57 3.97 -30.39
CA CYS A 26 5.42 3.82 -29.18
C CYS A 26 4.98 4.61 -27.93
N ALA A 27 3.69 4.93 -27.75
CA ALA A 27 3.25 5.77 -26.62
C ALA A 27 2.22 5.13 -25.67
N LEU A 28 2.04 3.81 -25.68
CA LEU A 28 1.00 3.14 -24.86
C LEU A 28 1.52 2.12 -23.83
N LEU A 29 2.82 2.02 -23.56
CA LEU A 29 3.38 0.97 -22.67
C LEU A 29 4.04 1.46 -21.37
N ALA A 30 3.68 2.63 -20.84
CA ALA A 30 4.39 3.20 -19.69
C ALA A 30 3.58 3.35 -18.39
N PHE A 31 2.56 2.53 -18.14
CA PHE A 31 1.92 2.46 -16.81
C PHE A 31 1.67 1.03 -16.34
N ALA A 32 2.70 0.19 -16.41
CA ALA A 32 2.76 -0.99 -15.55
C ALA A 32 3.36 -0.56 -14.19
N GLY A 33 2.58 0.18 -13.39
CA GLY A 33 2.88 0.33 -11.97
C GLY A 33 2.76 -1.05 -11.34
N THR A 34 3.89 -1.73 -11.12
CA THR A 34 3.86 -3.06 -10.52
C THR A 34 3.34 -2.94 -9.10
N ALA A 35 2.28 -3.67 -8.75
CA ALA A 35 1.78 -3.87 -7.38
C ALA A 35 2.80 -4.55 -6.43
N ALA A 36 4.09 -4.49 -6.77
CA ALA A 36 5.21 -5.06 -6.05
C ALA A 36 5.69 -4.18 -4.88
N ASP A 37 5.37 -2.87 -4.87
CA ASP A 37 5.87 -1.89 -3.89
C ASP A 37 4.87 -1.53 -2.80
N ASP A 38 4.05 -2.47 -2.34
CA ASP A 38 3.20 -2.21 -1.17
C ASP A 38 3.98 -2.52 0.13
N PRO A 39 4.44 -1.50 0.88
CA PRO A 39 5.24 -1.69 2.09
C PRO A 39 4.46 -2.40 3.21
N TRP A 40 3.13 -2.37 3.17
CA TRP A 40 2.26 -3.02 4.14
C TRP A 40 2.04 -4.50 3.85
N ARG A 41 2.37 -4.98 2.64
CA ARG A 41 2.09 -6.35 2.21
C ARG A 41 2.61 -7.42 3.17
N PRO A 42 3.85 -7.37 3.68
CA PRO A 42 4.34 -8.37 4.63
C PRO A 42 3.50 -8.44 5.91
N TYR A 43 3.13 -7.28 6.45
CA TYR A 43 2.27 -7.19 7.64
C TYR A 43 0.87 -7.76 7.37
N ARG A 44 0.23 -7.35 6.27
CA ARG A 44 -1.12 -7.86 5.94
C ARG A 44 -1.15 -9.36 5.65
N ILE A 45 -0.10 -9.90 5.02
CA ILE A 45 0.04 -11.36 4.85
C ILE A 45 0.09 -12.05 6.21
N GLU A 46 0.90 -11.53 7.13
CA GLU A 46 1.09 -12.17 8.43
C GLU A 46 -0.18 -12.11 9.30
N ILE A 47 -0.88 -10.97 9.30
CA ILE A 47 -2.20 -10.82 9.93
C ILE A 47 -3.23 -11.77 9.31
N GLY A 48 -3.33 -11.80 7.97
CA GLY A 48 -4.24 -12.69 7.26
C GLY A 48 -3.94 -14.17 7.50
N ARG A 49 -2.67 -14.52 7.74
CA ARG A 49 -2.26 -15.88 8.09
C ARG A 49 -2.67 -16.27 9.52
N GLN A 50 -2.52 -15.37 10.49
CA GLN A 50 -2.73 -15.69 11.91
C GLN A 50 -4.18 -15.50 12.37
N CYS A 51 -4.90 -14.51 11.83
CA CYS A 51 -6.28 -14.24 12.21
C CYS A 51 -7.17 -13.88 11.00
N PRO A 52 -7.32 -14.79 10.01
CA PRO A 52 -8.01 -14.50 8.74
C PRO A 52 -9.47 -14.07 8.90
N ALA A 53 -10.19 -14.59 9.91
CA ALA A 53 -11.60 -14.27 10.13
C ALA A 53 -11.83 -12.91 10.82
N LYS A 54 -10.75 -12.21 11.21
CA LYS A 54 -10.84 -10.95 11.96
C LYS A 54 -10.77 -9.70 11.08
N HIS A 55 -10.35 -9.80 9.82
CA HIS A 55 -10.24 -8.67 8.90
C HIS A 55 -9.41 -7.48 9.43
N LEU A 56 -8.32 -7.76 10.16
CA LEU A 56 -7.50 -6.71 10.79
C LEU A 56 -6.66 -5.90 9.79
N GLU A 57 -6.69 -6.24 8.50
CA GLU A 57 -6.26 -5.37 7.40
C GLU A 57 -7.05 -4.05 7.32
N TRP A 58 -8.18 -3.95 8.01
CA TRP A 58 -9.03 -2.75 8.10
C TRP A 58 -8.78 -1.91 9.35
N LEU A 59 -7.79 -2.25 10.18
CA LEU A 59 -7.43 -1.43 11.34
C LEU A 59 -7.12 0.01 10.94
N SER A 60 -7.58 0.95 11.76
CA SER A 60 -7.19 2.34 11.58
C SER A 60 -5.69 2.50 11.87
N PRO A 61 -5.01 3.49 11.26
CA PRO A 61 -3.62 3.77 11.61
C PRO A 61 -3.43 4.10 13.10
N ALA A 62 -4.40 4.73 13.77
CA ALA A 62 -4.32 5.05 15.19
C ALA A 62 -4.40 3.79 16.07
N ASP A 63 -5.37 2.91 15.82
CA ASP A 63 -5.49 1.64 16.55
C ASP A 63 -4.24 0.77 16.40
N LEU A 64 -3.67 0.75 15.19
CA LEU A 64 -2.43 0.03 14.93
C LEU A 64 -1.24 0.67 15.67
N ARG A 65 -1.22 2.00 15.80
CA ARG A 65 -0.19 2.72 16.54
C ARG A 65 -0.21 2.34 18.03
N ASP A 66 -1.39 2.30 18.64
CA ASP A 66 -1.53 1.92 20.05
C ASP A 66 -0.98 0.51 20.34
N VAL A 67 -1.19 -0.44 19.42
CA VAL A 67 -0.63 -1.80 19.56
C VAL A 67 0.87 -1.82 19.32
N LEU A 68 1.39 -1.01 18.39
CA LEU A 68 2.83 -0.88 18.17
C LEU A 68 3.54 -0.32 19.39
N GLU A 69 3.02 0.73 20.01
CA GLU A 69 3.57 1.31 21.25
C GLU A 69 3.55 0.29 22.40
N THR A 70 2.45 -0.44 22.54
CA THR A 70 2.35 -1.54 23.53
C THR A 70 3.37 -2.64 23.24
N TYR A 71 3.56 -3.01 21.98
CA TYR A 71 4.52 -4.02 21.57
C TYR A 71 5.95 -3.55 21.85
N GLU A 72 6.30 -2.33 21.42
CA GLU A 72 7.61 -1.70 21.61
C GLU A 72 8.01 -1.72 23.08
N ALA A 73 7.10 -1.31 23.98
CA ALA A 73 7.34 -1.29 25.43
C ALA A 73 7.70 -2.66 26.02
N SER A 74 7.30 -3.75 25.37
CA SER A 74 7.58 -5.12 25.78
C SER A 74 8.68 -5.81 24.95
N ALA A 75 9.15 -5.16 23.87
CA ALA A 75 10.09 -5.74 22.93
C ALA A 75 11.48 -5.92 23.56
N ALA A 76 12.28 -6.81 22.98
CA ALA A 76 13.68 -6.93 23.38
C ALA A 76 14.40 -5.58 23.19
N PRO A 77 15.38 -5.21 24.03
CA PRO A 77 16.00 -3.87 23.99
C PRO A 77 16.53 -3.47 22.61
N ARG A 78 17.04 -4.43 21.84
CA ARG A 78 17.52 -4.19 20.47
C ARG A 78 16.38 -3.84 19.51
N THR A 79 15.25 -4.53 19.60
CA THR A 79 14.09 -4.28 18.73
C THR A 79 13.41 -2.97 19.09
N HIS A 80 13.22 -2.71 20.40
CA HIS A 80 12.76 -1.41 20.89
C HIS A 80 13.62 -0.26 20.33
N ALA A 81 14.94 -0.34 20.48
CA ALA A 81 15.84 0.70 19.95
C ALA A 81 15.74 0.84 18.43
N ALA A 82 15.56 -0.26 17.69
CA ALA A 82 15.41 -0.21 16.24
C ALA A 82 14.08 0.43 15.79
N MET A 83 12.98 0.18 16.51
CA MET A 83 11.67 0.80 16.26
C MET A 83 11.75 2.32 16.44
N SER A 84 12.20 2.78 17.61
CA SER A 84 12.38 4.20 17.92
C SER A 84 13.29 4.92 16.91
N VAL A 85 14.42 4.33 16.51
CA VAL A 85 15.31 4.91 15.49
C VAL A 85 14.66 4.95 14.11
N ALA A 86 13.89 3.91 13.74
CA ALA A 86 13.22 3.85 12.45
C ALA A 86 12.14 4.94 12.35
N GLU A 87 11.31 5.12 13.38
CA GLU A 87 10.30 6.17 13.43
C GLU A 87 10.96 7.56 13.31
N ALA A 88 11.93 7.83 14.19
CA ALA A 88 12.64 9.12 14.19
C ALA A 88 13.29 9.41 12.84
N GLY A 89 13.96 8.43 12.22
CA GLY A 89 14.65 8.60 10.95
C GLY A 89 13.69 8.80 9.76
N ARG A 90 12.61 8.00 9.68
CA ARG A 90 11.69 8.03 8.54
C ARG A 90 10.75 9.23 8.58
N CYS A 91 10.37 9.68 9.78
CA CYS A 91 9.34 10.69 9.96
C CYS A 91 9.88 12.07 10.42
N ALA A 92 11.21 12.25 10.56
CA ALA A 92 11.83 13.50 11.03
C ALA A 92 11.39 14.79 10.31
N THR A 93 11.18 14.73 9.00
CA THR A 93 10.90 15.91 8.16
C THR A 93 9.44 16.04 7.76
N THR A 94 8.59 15.12 8.23
CA THR A 94 7.18 15.08 7.85
C THR A 94 6.34 15.23 9.11
N MET A 95 5.33 16.11 9.07
CA MET A 95 4.20 16.00 10.01
C MET A 95 3.42 14.73 9.66
N ALA A 96 4.00 13.59 9.98
CA ALA A 96 3.53 12.31 9.54
C ALA A 96 2.64 11.76 10.63
N GLY A 97 1.35 11.60 10.34
CA GLY A 97 0.44 10.89 11.22
C GLY A 97 0.87 9.44 11.41
N ALA A 98 0.11 8.71 12.25
CA ALA A 98 0.39 7.33 12.64
C ALA A 98 0.89 6.40 11.51
N THR A 99 0.39 6.55 10.28
CA THR A 99 0.82 5.77 9.10
C THR A 99 2.34 5.75 8.88
N CYS A 100 3.07 6.86 9.05
CA CYS A 100 4.52 6.88 8.80
C CYS A 100 5.28 6.12 9.89
N GLY A 101 4.97 6.40 11.16
CA GLY A 101 5.56 5.71 12.31
C GLY A 101 5.27 4.22 12.22
N ASN A 102 4.02 3.86 11.95
CA ASN A 102 3.61 2.45 11.81
C ASN A 102 4.42 1.72 10.74
N LEU A 103 4.60 2.32 9.56
CA LEU A 103 5.41 1.71 8.51
C LEU A 103 6.88 1.56 8.91
N ALA A 104 7.47 2.58 9.53
CA ALA A 104 8.85 2.55 9.98
C ALA A 104 9.09 1.42 10.99
N GLU A 105 8.20 1.28 11.96
CA GLU A 105 8.31 0.30 13.03
C GLU A 105 8.00 -1.11 12.57
N ILE A 106 7.01 -1.30 11.69
CA ILE A 106 6.74 -2.60 11.08
C ILE A 106 7.95 -3.08 10.28
N ASP A 107 8.64 -2.19 9.57
CA ASP A 107 9.88 -2.52 8.86
C ASP A 107 11.00 -2.89 9.84
N ALA A 108 11.11 -2.23 10.99
CA ALA A 108 12.07 -2.55 12.04
C ALA A 108 11.80 -3.94 12.68
N VAL A 109 10.54 -4.19 13.07
CA VAL A 109 10.07 -5.48 13.62
C VAL A 109 10.28 -6.62 12.61
N ARG A 110 9.99 -6.37 11.33
CA ARG A 110 10.26 -7.33 10.25
C ARG A 110 11.75 -7.63 10.13
N SER A 111 12.60 -6.61 10.17
CA SER A 111 14.06 -6.77 10.08
C SER A 111 14.62 -7.53 11.29
N ALA A 112 13.98 -7.41 12.46
CA ALA A 112 14.27 -8.19 13.65
C ALA A 112 13.71 -9.63 13.62
N ARG A 113 12.98 -10.02 12.56
CA ARG A 113 12.24 -11.29 12.45
C ARG A 113 11.15 -11.47 13.51
N GLU A 114 10.65 -10.37 14.04
CA GLU A 114 9.61 -10.34 15.08
C GLU A 114 8.20 -10.12 14.51
N LEU A 115 8.05 -9.97 13.19
CA LEU A 115 6.76 -9.75 12.53
C LEU A 115 5.67 -10.78 12.93
N PRO A 116 5.98 -12.09 13.07
CA PRO A 116 4.98 -13.04 13.57
C PRO A 116 4.56 -12.79 15.03
N ALA A 117 5.46 -12.34 15.89
CA ALA A 117 5.15 -12.05 17.29
C ALA A 117 4.30 -10.77 17.40
N PHE A 118 4.65 -9.74 16.63
CA PHE A 118 3.84 -8.52 16.52
C PHE A 118 2.45 -8.79 15.93
N ALA A 119 2.34 -9.57 14.85
CA ALA A 119 1.03 -9.93 14.31
C ALA A 119 0.16 -10.68 15.32
N LYS A 120 0.77 -11.50 16.18
CA LYS A 120 0.07 -12.16 17.29
C LYS A 120 -0.45 -11.17 18.33
N SER A 121 0.30 -10.11 18.67
CA SER A 121 -0.18 -9.08 19.59
C SER A 121 -1.36 -8.31 19.00
N VAL A 122 -1.30 -7.95 17.72
CA VAL A 122 -2.43 -7.34 16.99
C VAL A 122 -3.65 -8.26 16.97
N CYS A 123 -3.46 -9.55 16.65
CA CYS A 123 -4.56 -10.52 16.67
C CYS A 123 -5.15 -10.71 18.09
N ALA A 124 -4.38 -10.47 19.16
CA ALA A 124 -4.87 -10.53 20.54
C ALA A 124 -5.61 -9.25 20.96
N ALA A 125 -5.21 -8.09 20.43
CA ALA A 125 -5.75 -6.79 20.77
C ALA A 125 -7.15 -6.51 20.19
N PHE A 126 -7.59 -7.26 19.17
CA PHE A 126 -8.87 -7.03 18.50
C PHE A 126 -9.69 -8.31 18.31
N PHE A 127 -11.02 -8.20 18.41
CA PHE A 127 -11.94 -9.30 18.10
C PHE A 127 -12.13 -9.47 16.59
N LYS A 128 -12.48 -8.40 15.88
CA LYS A 128 -12.66 -8.35 14.43
C LYS A 128 -12.91 -6.92 13.96
N CYS A 129 -12.76 -6.69 12.66
CA CYS A 129 -13.22 -5.51 11.97
C CYS A 129 -14.44 -5.83 11.09
N HIS A 130 -15.37 -4.89 11.02
CA HIS A 130 -16.58 -4.95 10.19
C HIS A 130 -16.47 -4.09 8.93
N GLY A 131 -15.53 -3.16 8.92
CA GLY A 131 -15.18 -2.30 7.79
C GLY A 131 -13.91 -1.52 8.10
N GLN A 132 -13.53 -0.63 7.18
CA GLN A 132 -12.38 0.25 7.34
C GLN A 132 -12.50 1.10 8.61
N SER A 133 -11.53 0.97 9.51
CA SER A 133 -11.47 1.64 10.81
C SER A 133 -12.65 1.33 11.76
N ASP A 134 -13.43 0.29 11.47
CA ASP A 134 -14.52 -0.19 12.32
C ASP A 134 -14.10 -1.54 12.92
N CYS A 135 -13.30 -1.47 13.99
CA CYS A 135 -12.69 -2.61 14.65
C CYS A 135 -13.05 -2.64 16.13
N ILE A 136 -13.38 -3.83 16.63
CA ILE A 136 -13.76 -4.04 18.03
C ILE A 136 -12.52 -4.49 18.78
N ALA A 137 -12.01 -3.66 19.70
CA ALA A 137 -10.92 -4.02 20.61
C ALA A 137 -11.31 -5.21 21.50
N ALA A 138 -10.34 -6.07 21.80
CA ALA A 138 -10.51 -7.12 22.79
C ALA A 138 -10.56 -6.48 24.19
N GLU A 139 -11.53 -6.87 25.03
CA GLU A 139 -11.50 -6.46 26.44
C GLU A 139 -10.16 -6.92 27.05
N PRO A 140 -9.45 -6.08 27.82
CA PRO A 140 -8.32 -6.55 28.60
C PRO A 140 -8.81 -7.68 29.52
N PRO A 141 -7.99 -8.71 29.78
CA PRO A 141 -8.39 -9.79 30.68
C PRO A 141 -8.87 -9.17 31.98
N ARG A 142 -10.12 -9.46 32.37
CA ARG A 142 -10.70 -9.01 33.64
C ARG A 142 -9.90 -9.64 34.77
N THR A 143 -8.79 -9.02 35.18
CA THR A 143 -8.19 -9.31 36.46
C THR A 143 -9.24 -8.98 37.50
N ALA A 144 -9.67 -10.00 38.24
CA ALA A 144 -10.67 -9.91 39.29
C ALA A 144 -10.47 -8.62 40.09
N ARG A 145 -11.50 -7.76 40.06
CA ARG A 145 -11.61 -6.53 40.84
C ARG A 145 -11.38 -6.94 42.31
N LYS A 146 -10.20 -6.68 42.87
CA LYS A 146 -9.98 -6.87 44.30
C LYS A 146 -10.89 -5.87 45.02
N HIS A 147 -11.82 -6.42 45.80
CA HIS A 147 -12.75 -5.72 46.67
C HIS A 147 -12.02 -4.89 47.73
#